data_AF-A0A956BJ23-F1
#
_entry.id   AF-A0A956BJ23-F1
#
_cell.length_a   1.000
_cell.length_b   1.000
_cell.length_c   1.000
_cell.angle_alpha   90.00
_cell.angle_beta   90.00
_cell.angle_gamma   90.00
#
_symmetry.space_group_name_H-M   'P 1'
#
loop_
_entity.id
_entity.type
_entity.pdbx_description
1 polymer ?
#
loop_
_entity_poly.entity_id
_entity_poly.type
_entity_poly.pdbx_seq_one_letter_code
_entity_poly.pdbx_strand_id
1 'polypeptide(L)'
;QAHHGYCNDTCLRALDARAAATSAPDAVLAQILLDARKSGERSRKRAWDLLREGSWEGAMAPVADNVRGVLLASEGHASRAIAAFESVLESPDAWPEIRFAASFNRYQVAEAAGVSDSQTYFQEARVLDTGDALENIDEHPNTVSEWLRVPGLPNSYFVEANRATSESRQQEAANELWAPWGGDLKTSECILLCGLVLLFSAGLIGLRRFTQPSKACPTCSSVMSKRDAPKQYAAGYCPDCYSLFMQGASLTIDRRRELEERVDNHAKAIKQITIFGNATVGGLGFLLRGNPLRALPLLGLVTLGTALLVAEPPASPFLPGIAEASFDGRATLATLFLLCSYVVSWSMTWRRRKSL
;
A
#
# COMPACT_ATOMS: atom_id res chain seq x y z
N GLN A 1 -29.42 -8.10 -5.21
CA GLN A 1 -28.46 -7.48 -6.13
C GLN A 1 -29.27 -6.81 -7.22
N ALA A 2 -29.31 -5.48 -7.20
CA ALA A 2 -30.33 -4.68 -7.89
C ALA A 2 -30.02 -4.53 -9.40
N HIS A 3 -31.09 -4.67 -10.21
CA HIS A 3 -31.26 -4.25 -11.60
C HIS A 3 -30.11 -3.47 -12.26
N HIS A 4 -29.14 -4.17 -12.86
CA HIS A 4 -28.19 -3.58 -13.82
C HIS A 4 -28.46 -4.10 -15.24
N GLY A 5 -29.69 -3.92 -15.72
CA GLY A 5 -30.08 -4.33 -17.09
C GLY A 5 -30.03 -3.21 -18.13
N TYR A 6 -29.98 -1.93 -17.72
CA TYR A 6 -30.19 -0.81 -18.64
C TYR A 6 -29.14 0.29 -18.46
N CYS A 7 -28.32 0.50 -19.50
CA CYS A 7 -27.45 1.66 -19.64
C CYS A 7 -28.29 2.83 -20.20
N ASN A 8 -28.53 3.87 -19.40
CA ASN A 8 -29.27 5.06 -19.84
C ASN A 8 -28.43 5.94 -20.78
N ASP A 9 -29.02 6.98 -21.37
CA ASP A 9 -28.33 7.89 -22.32
C ASP A 9 -27.08 8.57 -21.74
N THR A 10 -27.03 8.74 -20.42
CA THR A 10 -25.86 9.28 -19.73
C THR A 10 -24.73 8.25 -19.68
N CYS A 11 -25.06 7.00 -19.35
CA CYS A 11 -24.15 5.87 -19.38
C CYS A 11 -23.62 5.63 -20.81
N LEU A 12 -24.49 5.69 -21.83
CA LEU A 12 -24.10 5.55 -23.24
C LEU A 12 -23.13 6.65 -23.68
N ARG A 13 -23.43 7.92 -23.36
CA ARG A 13 -22.53 9.05 -23.68
C ARG A 13 -21.18 8.95 -22.96
N ALA A 14 -21.16 8.50 -21.71
CA ALA A 14 -19.93 8.28 -20.97
C ALA A 14 -19.09 7.15 -21.57
N LEU A 15 -19.75 6.08 -22.04
CA LEU A 15 -19.08 4.97 -22.71
C LEU A 15 -18.51 5.40 -24.06
N ASP A 16 -19.29 6.13 -24.88
CA ASP A 16 -18.83 6.70 -26.16
C ASP A 16 -17.61 7.62 -25.96
N ALA A 17 -17.67 8.51 -24.95
CA ALA A 17 -16.56 9.41 -24.63
C ALA A 17 -15.30 8.63 -24.20
N ARG A 18 -15.47 7.57 -23.40
CA ARG A 18 -14.35 6.74 -22.93
C ARG A 18 -13.75 5.92 -24.08
N ALA A 19 -14.58 5.29 -24.91
CA ALA A 19 -14.15 4.56 -26.09
C ALA A 19 -13.33 5.45 -27.04
N ALA A 20 -13.79 6.70 -27.26
CA ALA A 20 -13.07 7.67 -28.09
C ALA A 20 -11.77 8.18 -27.46
N ALA A 21 -11.73 8.36 -26.13
CA ALA A 21 -10.60 9.00 -25.46
C ALA A 21 -9.43 8.07 -25.12
N THR A 22 -9.72 6.79 -24.83
CA THR A 22 -8.73 5.92 -24.15
C THR A 22 -8.24 4.74 -24.97
N SER A 23 -8.78 4.50 -26.18
CA SER A 23 -8.56 3.25 -26.92
C SER A 23 -8.73 1.99 -26.04
N ALA A 24 -9.51 2.11 -24.96
CA ALA A 24 -9.65 1.09 -23.95
C ALA A 24 -10.48 -0.07 -24.53
N PRO A 25 -9.89 -1.26 -24.73
CA PRO A 25 -10.55 -2.34 -25.46
C PRO A 25 -11.87 -2.80 -24.83
N ASP A 26 -11.99 -2.71 -23.50
CA ASP A 26 -13.21 -3.02 -22.75
C ASP A 26 -14.37 -2.08 -23.08
N ALA A 27 -14.09 -0.77 -23.17
CA ALA A 27 -15.08 0.24 -23.52
C ALA A 27 -15.53 0.09 -24.98
N VAL A 28 -14.61 -0.21 -25.90
CA VAL A 28 -14.92 -0.46 -27.31
C VAL A 28 -15.76 -1.72 -27.45
N LEU A 29 -15.42 -2.81 -26.75
CA LEU A 29 -16.20 -4.04 -26.76
C LEU A 29 -17.62 -3.82 -26.22
N ALA A 30 -17.77 -3.10 -25.11
CA ALA A 30 -19.09 -2.76 -24.58
C ALA A 30 -19.93 -1.94 -25.59
N GLN A 31 -19.31 -1.01 -26.31
CA GLN A 31 -19.97 -0.23 -27.35
C GLN A 31 -20.42 -1.12 -28.52
N ILE A 32 -19.56 -2.05 -28.96
CA ILE A 32 -19.88 -3.05 -29.98
C ILE A 32 -21.10 -3.88 -29.55
N LEU A 33 -21.15 -4.35 -28.30
CA LEU A 33 -22.27 -5.12 -27.78
C LEU A 33 -23.59 -4.34 -27.80
N LEU A 34 -23.54 -3.07 -27.42
CA LEU A 34 -24.72 -2.20 -27.42
C LEU A 34 -25.20 -1.91 -28.84
N ASP A 35 -24.28 -1.65 -29.77
CA ASP A 35 -24.63 -1.35 -31.16
C ASP A 35 -25.06 -2.62 -31.93
N ALA A 36 -24.54 -3.80 -31.58
CA ALA A 36 -24.99 -5.09 -32.12
C ALA A 36 -26.40 -5.48 -31.66
N ARG A 37 -26.81 -5.07 -30.44
CA ARG A 37 -28.17 -5.32 -29.91
C ARG A 37 -29.23 -4.36 -30.45
N LYS A 38 -28.84 -3.18 -30.93
CA LYS A 38 -29.78 -2.21 -31.50
C LYS A 38 -30.25 -2.66 -32.88
N SER A 39 -31.55 -2.63 -33.11
CA SER A 39 -32.11 -2.83 -34.45
C SER A 39 -31.83 -1.62 -35.34
N GLY A 40 -30.99 -1.79 -36.36
CA GLY A 40 -30.70 -0.74 -37.33
C GLY A 40 -29.41 -0.96 -38.12
N GLU A 41 -29.45 -0.66 -39.42
CA GLU A 41 -28.28 -0.79 -40.31
C GLU A 41 -27.10 0.09 -39.87
N ARG A 42 -27.37 1.32 -39.42
CA ARG A 42 -26.32 2.24 -38.94
C ARG A 42 -25.59 1.69 -37.71
N SER A 43 -26.31 1.12 -36.74
CA SER A 43 -25.71 0.55 -35.53
C SER A 43 -24.89 -0.70 -35.85
N ARG A 44 -25.40 -1.60 -36.71
CA ARG A 44 -24.64 -2.78 -37.16
C ARG A 44 -23.38 -2.42 -37.92
N LYS A 45 -23.44 -1.45 -38.83
CA LYS A 45 -22.26 -0.96 -39.55
C LYS A 45 -21.20 -0.41 -38.59
N ARG A 46 -21.62 0.40 -37.62
CA ARG A 46 -20.72 0.93 -36.58
C ARG A 46 -20.10 -0.20 -35.75
N ALA A 47 -20.87 -1.21 -35.38
CA ALA A 47 -20.35 -2.37 -34.65
C ALA A 47 -19.28 -3.12 -35.47
N TRP A 48 -19.49 -3.32 -36.78
CA TRP A 48 -18.49 -3.90 -37.68
C TRP A 48 -17.20 -3.09 -37.78
N ASP A 49 -17.33 -1.77 -37.94
CA ASP A 49 -16.16 -0.88 -38.05
C ASP A 49 -15.31 -0.96 -36.76
N LEU A 50 -15.95 -0.84 -35.59
CA LEU A 50 -15.26 -0.97 -34.30
C LEU A 50 -14.65 -2.37 -34.08
N LEU A 51 -15.36 -3.42 -34.48
CA LEU A 51 -14.88 -4.80 -34.34
C LEU A 51 -13.64 -5.07 -35.21
N ARG A 52 -13.53 -4.42 -36.37
CA ARG A 52 -12.41 -4.54 -37.30
C ARG A 52 -11.20 -3.71 -36.88
N GLU A 53 -11.43 -2.56 -36.27
CA GLU A 53 -10.38 -1.64 -35.82
C GLU A 53 -9.74 -2.09 -34.49
N GLY A 54 -10.47 -2.84 -33.67
CA GLY A 54 -9.97 -3.32 -32.38
C GLY A 54 -8.97 -4.48 -32.47
N SER A 55 -7.92 -4.43 -31.66
CA SER A 55 -7.05 -5.57 -31.35
C SER A 55 -7.60 -6.33 -30.15
N TRP A 56 -8.13 -7.53 -30.38
CA TRP A 56 -8.76 -8.36 -29.34
C TRP A 56 -7.80 -9.43 -28.87
N GLU A 57 -7.36 -9.37 -27.60
CA GLU A 57 -6.43 -10.33 -27.02
C GLU A 57 -6.99 -10.95 -25.73
N GLY A 58 -6.47 -12.13 -25.38
CA GLY A 58 -6.86 -12.88 -24.18
C GLY A 58 -8.37 -13.10 -24.08
N ALA A 59 -8.93 -12.80 -22.91
CA ALA A 59 -10.36 -12.98 -22.64
C ALA A 59 -11.30 -12.14 -23.54
N MET A 60 -10.82 -11.14 -24.27
CA MET A 60 -11.69 -10.35 -25.16
C MET A 60 -11.86 -10.98 -26.54
N ALA A 61 -10.86 -11.75 -27.01
CA ALA A 61 -10.89 -12.41 -28.32
C ALA A 61 -12.12 -13.31 -28.52
N PRO A 62 -12.46 -14.26 -27.62
CA PRO A 62 -13.63 -15.12 -27.81
C PRO A 62 -14.96 -14.35 -27.75
N VAL A 63 -15.02 -13.21 -27.04
CA VAL A 63 -16.23 -12.36 -27.05
C VAL A 63 -16.37 -11.64 -28.38
N ALA A 64 -15.29 -11.05 -28.89
CA ALA A 64 -15.28 -10.37 -30.17
C ALA A 64 -15.68 -11.31 -31.32
N ASP A 65 -15.17 -12.55 -31.31
CA ASP A 65 -15.52 -13.57 -32.29
C ASP A 65 -16.99 -14.03 -32.17
N ASN A 66 -17.50 -14.19 -30.95
CA ASN A 66 -18.92 -14.48 -30.74
C ASN A 66 -19.80 -13.35 -31.30
N VAL A 67 -19.46 -12.08 -31.04
CA VAL A 67 -20.19 -10.94 -31.61
C VAL A 67 -20.10 -10.91 -33.13
N ARG A 68 -18.94 -11.25 -33.70
CA ARG A 68 -18.78 -11.40 -35.16
C ARG A 68 -19.79 -12.40 -35.71
N GLY A 69 -19.94 -13.55 -35.06
CA GLY A 69 -20.93 -14.56 -35.43
C GLY A 69 -22.36 -14.01 -35.36
N VAL A 70 -22.69 -13.24 -34.32
CA VAL A 70 -24.00 -12.59 -34.18
C VAL A 70 -24.30 -11.61 -35.30
N LEU A 71 -23.34 -10.74 -35.64
CA LEU A 71 -23.50 -9.77 -36.73
C LEU A 71 -23.69 -10.48 -38.08
N LEU A 72 -22.87 -11.50 -38.37
CA LEU A 72 -22.98 -12.32 -39.58
C LEU A 72 -24.35 -13.03 -39.68
N ALA A 73 -24.84 -13.58 -38.57
CA ALA A 73 -26.16 -14.21 -38.53
C ALA A 73 -27.28 -13.21 -38.84
N SER A 74 -27.18 -12.00 -38.28
CA SER A 74 -28.17 -10.92 -38.51
C SER A 74 -28.21 -10.41 -39.95
N GLU A 75 -27.14 -10.66 -40.73
CA GLU A 75 -27.02 -10.34 -42.16
C GLU A 75 -27.41 -11.53 -43.06
N GLY A 76 -27.80 -12.67 -42.48
CA GLY A 76 -28.17 -13.88 -43.23
C GLY A 76 -26.98 -14.74 -43.67
N HIS A 77 -25.78 -14.48 -43.17
CA HIS A 77 -24.57 -15.24 -43.50
C HIS A 77 -24.38 -16.45 -42.56
N ALA A 78 -25.33 -17.38 -42.56
CA ALA A 78 -25.40 -18.51 -41.61
C ALA A 78 -24.10 -19.33 -41.53
N SER A 79 -23.53 -19.77 -42.66
CA SER A 79 -22.29 -20.58 -42.65
C SER A 79 -21.09 -19.84 -42.07
N ARG A 80 -20.98 -18.52 -42.31
CA ARG A 80 -19.89 -17.70 -41.77
C ARG A 80 -20.10 -17.45 -40.28
N ALA A 81 -21.34 -17.28 -39.84
CA ALA A 81 -21.68 -17.16 -38.44
C ALA A 81 -21.34 -18.43 -37.66
N ILE A 82 -21.68 -19.61 -38.20
CA ILE A 82 -21.33 -20.92 -37.61
C ILE A 82 -19.81 -21.03 -37.42
N ALA A 83 -19.03 -20.74 -38.47
CA ALA A 83 -17.56 -20.78 -38.38
C ALA A 83 -17.00 -19.80 -37.33
N ALA A 84 -17.62 -18.62 -37.18
CA ALA A 84 -17.21 -17.67 -36.15
C ALA A 84 -17.48 -18.20 -34.73
N PHE A 85 -18.61 -18.88 -34.51
CA PHE A 85 -18.89 -19.52 -33.22
C PHE A 85 -17.97 -20.72 -32.95
N GLU A 86 -17.59 -21.49 -33.97
CA GLU A 86 -16.61 -22.58 -33.84
C GLU A 86 -15.23 -22.07 -33.40
N SER A 87 -14.77 -20.95 -33.96
CA SER A 87 -13.54 -20.27 -33.51
C SER A 87 -13.55 -19.97 -32.00
N VAL A 88 -14.70 -19.58 -31.45
CA VAL A 88 -14.85 -19.34 -30.00
C VAL A 88 -14.71 -20.63 -29.20
N LEU A 89 -15.27 -21.74 -29.69
CA LEU A 89 -15.20 -23.05 -29.02
C LEU A 89 -13.78 -23.64 -29.06
N GLU A 90 -13.01 -23.34 -30.10
CA GLU A 90 -11.61 -23.75 -30.25
C GLU A 90 -10.64 -22.88 -29.45
N SER A 91 -11.04 -21.67 -29.07
CA SER A 91 -10.18 -20.73 -28.34
C SER A 91 -9.82 -21.26 -26.94
N PRO A 92 -8.53 -21.30 -26.56
CA PRO A 92 -8.11 -21.69 -25.21
C PRO A 92 -8.53 -20.66 -24.15
N ASP A 93 -8.75 -19.40 -24.55
CA ASP A 93 -9.12 -18.30 -23.64
C ASP A 93 -10.63 -18.21 -23.38
N ALA A 94 -11.43 -19.06 -24.04
CA ALA A 94 -12.87 -19.11 -23.85
C ALA A 94 -13.25 -19.79 -22.51
N TRP A 95 -13.93 -19.05 -21.64
CA TRP A 95 -14.48 -19.56 -20.37
C TRP A 95 -15.86 -20.23 -20.57
N PRO A 96 -16.37 -20.99 -19.58
CA PRO A 96 -17.58 -21.80 -19.75
C PRO A 96 -18.80 -21.04 -20.30
N GLU A 97 -19.06 -19.83 -19.80
CA GLU A 97 -20.24 -19.05 -20.17
C GLU A 97 -20.17 -18.54 -21.63
N ILE A 98 -18.98 -18.16 -22.13
CA ILE A 98 -18.81 -17.77 -23.53
C ILE A 98 -18.83 -18.98 -24.48
N ARG A 99 -18.32 -20.14 -24.04
CA ARG A 99 -18.44 -21.40 -24.78
C ARG A 99 -19.90 -21.83 -24.90
N PHE A 100 -20.65 -21.76 -23.81
CA PHE A 100 -22.10 -22.01 -23.81
C PHE A 100 -22.80 -21.07 -24.81
N ALA A 101 -22.54 -19.75 -24.71
CA ALA A 101 -23.18 -18.77 -25.58
C ALA A 101 -22.88 -19.02 -27.06
N ALA A 102 -21.62 -19.29 -27.42
CA ALA A 102 -21.23 -19.60 -28.79
C ALA A 102 -21.88 -20.89 -29.29
N SER A 103 -21.90 -21.96 -28.50
CA SER A 103 -22.55 -23.23 -28.87
C SER A 103 -24.05 -23.07 -29.06
N PHE A 104 -24.71 -22.33 -28.16
CA PHE A 104 -26.14 -22.04 -28.24
C PHE A 104 -26.49 -21.15 -29.44
N ASN A 105 -25.69 -20.11 -29.72
CA ASN A 105 -25.86 -19.26 -30.90
C ASN A 105 -25.67 -20.06 -32.20
N ARG A 106 -24.67 -20.96 -32.23
CA ARG A 106 -24.44 -21.86 -33.36
C ARG A 106 -25.64 -22.77 -33.61
N TYR A 107 -26.23 -23.35 -32.56
CA TYR A 107 -27.47 -24.11 -32.66
C TYR A 107 -28.58 -23.29 -33.31
N GLN A 108 -28.88 -22.08 -32.80
CA GLN A 108 -29.98 -21.28 -33.31
C GLN A 108 -29.80 -20.88 -34.78
N VAL A 109 -28.57 -20.53 -35.18
CA VAL A 109 -28.27 -20.21 -36.58
C VAL A 109 -28.39 -21.46 -37.47
N ALA A 110 -27.91 -22.61 -37.00
CA ALA A 110 -28.01 -23.87 -37.73
C ALA A 110 -29.47 -24.33 -37.90
N GLU A 111 -30.29 -24.19 -36.86
CA GLU A 111 -31.72 -24.51 -36.88
C GLU A 111 -32.48 -23.59 -37.86
N ALA A 112 -32.27 -22.27 -37.75
CA ALA A 112 -32.87 -21.30 -38.67
C ALA A 112 -32.47 -21.52 -40.14
N ALA A 113 -31.26 -22.03 -40.37
CA ALA A 113 -30.75 -22.36 -41.71
C ALA A 113 -31.13 -23.78 -42.19
N GLY A 114 -31.80 -24.60 -41.37
CA GLY A 114 -32.18 -25.96 -41.72
C GLY A 114 -31.01 -26.95 -41.83
N VAL A 115 -29.91 -26.71 -41.11
CA VAL A 115 -28.74 -27.60 -41.07
C VAL A 115 -29.06 -28.84 -40.22
N SER A 116 -28.74 -30.03 -40.73
CA SER A 116 -29.04 -31.34 -40.10
C SER A 116 -28.45 -31.48 -38.69
N ASP A 117 -27.30 -30.85 -38.46
CA ASP A 117 -26.49 -31.03 -37.26
C ASP A 117 -26.90 -30.10 -36.11
N SER A 118 -27.94 -29.27 -36.33
CA SER A 118 -28.45 -28.32 -35.32
C SER A 118 -28.74 -28.99 -33.96
N GLN A 119 -29.31 -30.20 -33.95
CA GLN A 119 -29.59 -30.93 -32.72
C GLN A 119 -28.32 -31.34 -31.97
N THR A 120 -27.24 -31.67 -32.67
CA THR A 120 -25.95 -31.97 -32.06
C THR A 120 -25.40 -30.73 -31.35
N TYR A 121 -25.48 -29.56 -31.99
CA TYR A 121 -25.07 -28.29 -31.38
C TYR A 121 -25.88 -27.95 -30.13
N PHE A 122 -27.19 -28.26 -30.12
CA PHE A 122 -28.02 -28.06 -28.94
C PHE A 122 -27.58 -28.96 -27.76
N GLN A 123 -27.26 -30.24 -28.03
CA GLN A 123 -26.75 -31.13 -26.99
C GLN A 123 -25.40 -30.66 -26.45
N GLU A 124 -24.51 -30.17 -27.31
CA GLU A 124 -23.23 -29.59 -26.89
C GLU A 124 -23.43 -28.35 -26.00
N ALA A 125 -24.35 -27.45 -26.37
CA ALA A 125 -24.71 -26.31 -25.53
C ALA A 125 -25.28 -26.77 -24.18
N ARG A 126 -26.10 -27.83 -24.14
CA ARG A 126 -26.66 -28.37 -22.90
C ARG A 126 -25.61 -28.92 -21.95
N VAL A 127 -24.55 -29.55 -22.47
CA VAL A 127 -23.44 -30.03 -21.63
C VAL A 127 -22.65 -28.87 -21.03
N LEU A 128 -22.60 -27.73 -21.71
CA LEU A 128 -21.90 -26.51 -21.28
C LEU A 128 -22.76 -25.59 -20.41
N ASP A 129 -24.04 -25.89 -20.19
CA ASP A 129 -24.92 -25.06 -19.37
C ASP A 129 -24.47 -25.08 -17.91
N THR A 130 -24.09 -23.91 -17.39
CA THR A 130 -23.57 -23.73 -16.04
C THR A 130 -24.66 -23.52 -14.98
N GLY A 131 -25.94 -23.60 -15.34
CA GLY A 131 -27.07 -23.53 -14.41
C GLY A 131 -28.01 -22.36 -14.69
N ASP A 132 -29.32 -22.64 -14.70
CA ASP A 132 -30.47 -21.76 -14.97
C ASP A 132 -30.53 -21.11 -16.37
N ALA A 133 -29.53 -21.34 -17.23
CA ALA A 133 -29.40 -20.61 -18.47
C ALA A 133 -30.38 -21.13 -19.55
N LEU A 134 -30.54 -22.45 -19.69
CA LEU A 134 -31.55 -23.03 -20.59
C LEU A 134 -32.97 -22.96 -20.02
N GLU A 135 -33.14 -23.01 -18.70
CA GLU A 135 -34.46 -22.99 -18.04
C GLU A 135 -35.20 -21.65 -18.21
N ASN A 136 -34.48 -20.56 -18.44
CA ASN A 136 -35.04 -19.21 -18.63
C ASN A 136 -35.15 -18.76 -20.10
N ILE A 137 -35.08 -19.69 -21.06
CA ILE A 137 -35.16 -19.34 -22.51
C ILE A 137 -36.55 -18.86 -22.92
N ASP A 138 -37.60 -19.30 -22.24
CA ASP A 138 -38.98 -19.16 -22.69
C ASP A 138 -39.58 -17.76 -22.51
N GLU A 139 -38.90 -16.81 -21.86
CA GLU A 139 -39.62 -15.58 -21.46
C GLU A 139 -39.78 -14.54 -22.58
N HIS A 140 -38.82 -14.23 -23.47
CA HIS A 140 -39.07 -13.18 -24.50
C HIS A 140 -38.14 -13.24 -25.73
N PRO A 141 -38.61 -13.70 -26.91
CA PRO A 141 -37.85 -13.56 -28.16
C PRO A 141 -38.67 -12.81 -29.25
N ASN A 142 -38.46 -11.50 -29.44
CA ASN A 142 -39.12 -10.76 -30.53
C ASN A 142 -38.19 -10.42 -31.72
N THR A 143 -36.87 -10.64 -31.61
CA THR A 143 -35.92 -10.46 -32.75
C THR A 143 -34.72 -11.43 -32.71
N VAL A 144 -34.18 -11.78 -33.89
CA VAL A 144 -32.97 -12.64 -34.04
C VAL A 144 -31.74 -12.07 -33.31
N SER A 145 -31.65 -10.75 -33.13
CA SER A 145 -30.62 -10.08 -32.33
C SER A 145 -30.81 -10.22 -30.81
N GLU A 146 -32.04 -10.44 -30.35
CA GLU A 146 -32.36 -10.73 -28.94
C GLU A 146 -32.15 -12.22 -28.60
N TRP A 147 -32.14 -13.08 -29.61
CA TRP A 147 -31.94 -14.52 -29.45
C TRP A 147 -30.49 -14.89 -29.14
N LEU A 148 -29.55 -14.09 -29.64
CA LEU A 148 -28.14 -14.43 -29.63
C LEU A 148 -27.45 -13.92 -28.36
N ARG A 149 -26.94 -14.87 -27.57
CA ARG A 149 -26.33 -14.60 -26.28
C ARG A 149 -24.94 -14.02 -26.45
N VAL A 150 -24.68 -12.93 -25.73
CA VAL A 150 -23.32 -12.43 -25.52
C VAL A 150 -23.11 -12.18 -24.03
N PRO A 151 -22.33 -13.04 -23.34
CA PRO A 151 -22.04 -12.86 -21.92
C PRO A 151 -21.13 -11.66 -21.69
N GLY A 152 -21.19 -11.10 -20.49
CA GLY A 152 -20.23 -10.08 -20.05
C GLY A 152 -18.83 -10.68 -19.87
N LEU A 153 -17.81 -9.82 -19.85
CA LEU A 153 -16.44 -10.21 -19.49
C LEU A 153 -16.40 -10.82 -18.07
N PRO A 154 -15.47 -11.75 -17.79
CA PRO A 154 -15.38 -12.38 -16.49
C PRO A 154 -14.99 -11.35 -15.41
N ASN A 155 -15.45 -11.54 -14.17
CA ASN A 155 -15.14 -10.64 -13.05
C ASN A 155 -13.63 -10.49 -12.81
N SER A 156 -12.84 -11.53 -13.08
CA SER A 156 -11.38 -11.51 -12.97
C SER A 156 -10.75 -10.41 -13.84
N TYR A 157 -11.27 -10.21 -15.05
CA TYR A 157 -10.80 -9.16 -15.96
C TYR A 157 -10.99 -7.76 -15.34
N PHE A 158 -12.17 -7.49 -14.76
CA PHE A 158 -12.44 -6.20 -14.12
C PHE A 158 -11.60 -5.97 -12.86
N VAL A 159 -11.35 -7.02 -12.09
CA VAL A 159 -10.48 -6.94 -10.91
C VAL A 159 -9.05 -6.62 -11.32
N GLU A 160 -8.52 -7.27 -12.36
CA GLU A 160 -7.16 -7.06 -12.84
C GLU A 160 -6.99 -5.67 -13.49
N ALA A 161 -7.93 -5.26 -14.33
CA ALA A 161 -7.95 -3.93 -14.94
C ALA A 161 -8.03 -2.82 -13.88
N ASN A 162 -8.89 -2.98 -12.86
CA ASN A 162 -9.00 -2.03 -11.76
C ASN A 162 -7.75 -2.04 -10.87
N ARG A 163 -7.12 -3.20 -10.64
CA ARG A 163 -5.89 -3.29 -9.86
C ARG A 163 -4.78 -2.47 -10.50
N ALA A 164 -4.55 -2.65 -11.80
CA ALA A 164 -3.56 -1.91 -12.57
C ALA A 164 -3.78 -0.39 -12.55
N THR A 165 -5.04 0.07 -12.59
CA THR A 165 -5.37 1.51 -12.49
C THR A 165 -5.36 2.03 -11.05
N SER A 166 -5.66 1.18 -10.07
CA SER A 166 -5.70 1.59 -8.67
C SER A 166 -4.30 1.76 -8.08
N GLU A 167 -3.36 0.88 -8.44
CA GLU A 167 -1.97 0.97 -7.97
C GLU A 167 -1.32 2.26 -8.47
N SER A 168 -1.52 2.64 -9.74
CA SER A 168 -1.00 3.90 -10.27
C SER A 168 -1.63 5.12 -9.61
N ARG A 169 -2.96 5.18 -9.47
CA ARG A 169 -3.66 6.31 -8.83
C ARG A 169 -3.36 6.44 -7.35
N GLN A 170 -3.27 5.32 -6.63
CA GLN A 170 -2.91 5.35 -5.21
C GLN A 170 -1.49 5.86 -5.00
N GLN A 171 -0.56 5.47 -5.89
CA GLN A 171 0.82 5.92 -5.83
C GLN A 171 0.95 7.39 -6.22
N GLU A 172 0.18 7.85 -7.20
CA GLU A 172 0.09 9.26 -7.62
C GLU A 172 -0.53 10.13 -6.51
N ALA A 173 -1.65 9.72 -5.92
CA ALA A 173 -2.28 10.42 -4.79
C ALA A 173 -1.40 10.43 -3.54
N ALA A 174 -0.70 9.32 -3.25
CA ALA A 174 0.27 9.27 -2.16
C ALA A 174 1.44 10.24 -2.41
N ASN A 175 1.94 10.33 -3.65
CA ASN A 175 3.00 11.25 -4.04
C ASN A 175 2.54 12.72 -3.98
N GLU A 176 1.31 13.03 -4.41
CA GLU A 176 0.74 14.38 -4.30
C GLU A 176 0.57 14.84 -2.85
N LEU A 177 0.10 13.95 -1.96
CA LEU A 177 -0.02 14.22 -0.54
C LEU A 177 1.36 14.32 0.15
N TRP A 178 2.35 13.62 -0.38
CA TRP A 178 3.71 13.57 0.16
C TRP A 178 4.59 14.73 -0.32
N ALA A 179 4.39 15.23 -1.55
CA ALA A 179 5.16 16.30 -2.15
C ALA A 179 5.37 17.54 -1.25
N PRO A 180 4.38 18.02 -0.47
CA PRO A 180 4.58 19.18 0.41
C PRO A 180 5.42 18.86 1.66
N TRP A 181 5.55 17.58 2.04
CA TRP A 181 6.12 17.15 3.32
C TRP A 181 7.48 16.47 3.15
N GLY A 182 7.66 15.66 2.11
CA GLY A 182 8.89 14.91 1.85
C GLY A 182 9.73 15.37 0.66
N GLY A 183 9.26 16.33 -0.14
CA GLY A 183 9.94 16.73 -1.37
C GLY A 183 10.06 15.57 -2.37
N ASP A 184 11.20 15.47 -3.06
CA ASP A 184 11.45 14.45 -4.10
C ASP A 184 11.84 13.06 -3.56
N LEU A 185 11.89 12.89 -2.23
CA LEU A 185 12.15 11.59 -1.63
C LEU A 185 11.01 10.63 -1.96
N LYS A 186 11.33 9.58 -2.72
CA LYS A 186 10.38 8.51 -2.99
C LYS A 186 9.93 7.89 -1.66
N THR A 187 8.64 7.61 -1.54
CA THR A 187 8.05 6.99 -0.34
C THR A 187 8.78 5.72 0.10
N SER A 188 9.35 4.97 -0.84
CA SER A 188 10.22 3.81 -0.57
C SER A 188 11.52 4.13 0.18
N GLU A 189 12.13 5.27 -0.09
CA GLU A 189 13.39 5.71 0.54
C GLU A 189 13.13 6.21 1.97
N CYS A 190 11.97 6.82 2.22
CA CYS A 190 11.54 7.19 3.57
C CYS A 190 11.29 5.98 4.48
N ILE A 191 10.79 4.86 3.94
CA ILE A 191 10.63 3.61 4.73
C ILE A 191 12.00 3.11 5.21
N LEU A 192 13.03 3.17 4.36
CA LEU A 192 14.41 2.83 4.73
C LEU A 192 14.97 3.76 5.80
N LEU A 193 14.75 5.07 5.67
CA LEU A 193 15.16 6.08 6.64
C LEU A 193 14.49 5.86 8.00
N CYS A 194 13.17 5.63 8.02
CA CYS A 194 12.43 5.27 9.23
C CYS A 194 12.95 3.96 9.85
N GLY A 195 13.26 2.96 9.02
CA GLY A 195 13.85 1.70 9.44
C GLY A 195 15.23 1.88 10.10
N LEU A 196 16.09 2.72 9.52
CA LEU A 196 17.41 3.05 10.07
C LEU A 196 17.31 3.81 11.38
N VAL A 197 16.40 4.77 11.50
CA VAL A 197 16.15 5.51 12.75
C VAL A 197 15.66 4.56 13.85
N LEU A 198 14.77 3.61 13.51
CA LEU A 198 14.29 2.60 14.45
C LEU A 198 15.41 1.64 14.88
N LEU A 199 16.24 1.17 13.94
CA LEU A 199 17.41 0.33 14.22
C LEU A 199 18.43 1.04 15.11
N PHE A 200 18.75 2.30 14.81
CA PHE A 200 19.65 3.12 15.61
C PHE A 200 19.08 3.34 17.02
N SER A 201 17.79 3.64 17.13
CA SER A 201 17.09 3.76 18.41
C SER A 201 17.12 2.46 19.21
N ALA A 202 16.91 1.31 18.56
CA ALA A 202 16.98 -0.01 19.17
C ALA A 202 18.40 -0.34 19.66
N GLY A 203 19.44 -0.02 18.87
CA GLY A 203 20.84 -0.16 19.24
C GLY A 203 21.18 0.67 20.48
N LEU A 204 20.71 1.92 20.53
CA LEU A 204 20.90 2.79 21.69
C LEU A 204 20.12 2.30 22.94
N ILE A 205 18.93 1.73 22.77
CA ILE A 205 18.20 1.05 23.87
C ILE A 205 18.99 -0.19 24.35
N GLY A 206 19.66 -0.92 23.46
CA GLY A 206 20.58 -1.99 23.84
C GLY A 206 21.75 -1.48 24.69
N LEU A 207 22.37 -0.37 24.28
CA LEU A 207 23.42 0.32 25.04
C LEU A 207 22.98 0.77 26.43
N ARG A 208 21.68 1.06 26.64
CA ARG A 208 21.12 1.38 27.97
C ARG A 208 21.44 0.33 29.03
N ARG A 209 21.59 -0.95 28.66
CA ARG A 209 21.96 -2.01 29.63
C ARG A 209 23.31 -1.77 30.28
N PHE A 210 24.21 -1.01 29.64
CA PHE A 210 25.54 -0.71 30.14
C PHE A 210 25.64 0.62 30.91
N THR A 211 24.64 1.50 30.79
CA THR A 211 24.67 2.88 31.32
C THR A 211 23.64 3.15 32.40
N GLN A 212 22.92 2.14 32.92
CA GLN A 212 21.97 2.35 34.00
C GLN A 212 22.69 2.83 35.27
N PRO A 213 22.25 3.95 35.89
CA PRO A 213 22.84 4.42 37.12
C PRO A 213 22.64 3.39 38.23
N SER A 214 23.71 3.15 38.97
CA SER A 214 23.65 2.35 40.18
C SER A 214 22.72 3.04 41.19
N LYS A 215 21.66 2.34 41.61
CA LYS A 215 20.77 2.84 42.67
C LYS A 215 21.48 2.64 44.01
N ALA A 216 21.60 3.67 44.82
CA ALA A 216 22.07 3.52 46.19
C ALA A 216 20.91 3.04 47.09
N CYS A 217 21.22 2.20 48.07
CA CYS A 217 20.29 1.85 49.13
C CYS A 217 19.95 3.11 49.95
N PRO A 218 18.68 3.43 50.22
CA PRO A 218 18.30 4.64 50.96
C PRO A 218 18.77 4.61 52.42
N THR A 219 19.04 3.44 52.98
CA THR A 219 19.38 3.26 54.40
C THR A 219 20.89 3.24 54.65
N CYS A 220 21.67 2.54 53.81
CA CYS A 220 23.11 2.36 54.01
C CYS A 220 23.99 2.84 52.85
N SER A 221 23.40 3.47 51.83
CA SER A 221 24.07 3.95 50.61
C SER A 221 24.84 2.88 49.81
N SER A 222 24.67 1.59 50.09
CA SER A 222 25.31 0.53 49.31
C SER A 222 24.73 0.43 47.90
N VAL A 223 25.53 -0.11 46.97
CA VAL A 223 25.24 -0.08 45.55
C VAL A 223 24.29 -1.21 45.16
N MET A 224 23.06 -0.92 44.72
CA MET A 224 22.03 -1.91 44.35
C MET A 224 21.83 -2.05 42.83
N SER A 225 22.92 -2.08 42.06
CA SER A 225 22.84 -2.19 40.59
C SER A 225 23.08 -3.63 40.12
N LYS A 226 22.44 -4.03 39.02
CA LYS A 226 22.65 -5.36 38.41
C LYS A 226 24.11 -5.59 38.00
N ARG A 227 24.85 -4.52 37.69
CA ARG A 227 26.23 -4.55 37.20
C ARG A 227 27.25 -4.61 38.34
N ASP A 228 27.12 -3.71 39.30
CA ASP A 228 28.12 -3.55 40.37
C ASP A 228 27.84 -4.48 41.56
N ALA A 229 26.59 -4.95 41.70
CA ALA A 229 26.17 -5.79 42.80
C ALA A 229 25.08 -6.80 42.37
N PRO A 230 25.38 -7.73 41.44
CA PRO A 230 24.40 -8.64 40.85
C PRO A 230 23.65 -9.48 41.88
N LYS A 231 24.34 -9.90 42.95
CA LYS A 231 23.74 -10.65 44.07
C LYS A 231 22.73 -9.81 44.85
N GLN A 232 23.04 -8.53 45.10
CA GLN A 232 22.16 -7.62 45.83
C GLN A 232 20.94 -7.22 44.98
N TYR A 233 21.14 -7.05 43.67
CA TYR A 233 20.05 -6.78 42.72
C TYR A 233 19.07 -7.96 42.59
N ALA A 234 19.58 -9.20 42.52
CA ALA A 234 18.76 -10.40 42.43
C ALA A 234 17.93 -10.66 43.70
N ALA A 235 18.45 -10.26 44.87
CA ALA A 235 17.77 -10.43 46.15
C ALA A 235 16.55 -9.50 46.31
N GLY A 236 16.48 -8.37 45.58
CA GLY A 236 15.39 -7.40 45.70
C GLY A 236 15.41 -6.55 46.99
N TYR A 237 16.34 -6.82 47.91
CA TYR A 237 16.59 -6.05 49.13
C TYR A 237 18.11 -5.84 49.31
N CYS A 238 18.51 -4.86 50.13
CA CYS A 238 19.91 -4.62 50.43
C CYS A 238 20.40 -5.64 51.47
N PRO A 239 21.31 -6.57 51.12
CA PRO A 239 21.74 -7.59 52.06
C PRO A 239 22.59 -7.00 53.19
N ASP A 240 23.25 -5.86 52.99
CA ASP A 240 24.00 -5.18 54.05
C ASP A 240 23.04 -4.62 55.11
N CYS A 241 21.93 -3.99 54.71
CA CYS A 241 20.88 -3.56 55.66
C CYS A 241 20.15 -4.75 56.30
N TYR A 242 19.91 -5.81 55.52
CA TYR A 242 19.27 -7.01 56.02
C TYR A 242 20.15 -7.75 57.03
N SER A 243 21.47 -7.84 56.79
CA SER A 243 22.42 -8.42 57.73
C SER A 243 22.60 -7.55 58.96
N LEU A 244 22.64 -6.22 58.81
CA LEU A 244 22.62 -5.29 59.96
C LEU A 244 21.38 -5.49 60.83
N PHE A 245 20.20 -5.66 60.21
CA PHE A 245 18.94 -5.92 60.92
C PHE A 245 18.92 -7.31 61.59
N MET A 246 19.36 -8.36 60.91
CA MET A 246 19.32 -9.74 61.42
C MET A 246 20.44 -10.06 62.42
N GLN A 247 21.61 -9.41 62.31
CA GLN A 247 22.80 -9.72 63.11
C GLN A 247 23.13 -8.66 64.16
N GLY A 248 22.41 -7.52 64.19
CA GLY A 248 22.67 -6.43 65.13
C GLY A 248 24.04 -5.75 64.95
N ALA A 249 24.70 -5.96 63.81
CA ALA A 249 26.00 -5.38 63.51
C ALA A 249 25.86 -3.86 63.20
N SER A 250 26.97 -3.12 63.24
CA SER A 250 27.08 -1.76 62.71
C SER A 250 28.07 -1.73 61.55
N LEU A 251 27.78 -0.92 60.53
CA LEU A 251 28.63 -0.76 59.36
C LEU A 251 29.83 0.11 59.76
N THR A 252 31.06 -0.36 59.56
CA THR A 252 32.25 0.43 59.91
C THR A 252 32.28 1.73 59.11
N ILE A 253 32.73 2.82 59.75
CA ILE A 253 32.75 4.16 59.16
C ILE A 253 33.54 4.18 57.83
N ASP A 254 34.66 3.48 57.77
CA ASP A 254 35.50 3.39 56.57
C ASP A 254 34.78 2.70 55.41
N ARG A 255 34.03 1.63 55.70
CA ARG A 255 33.28 0.90 54.67
C ARG A 255 32.11 1.72 54.13
N ARG A 256 31.45 2.50 54.99
CA ARG A 256 30.42 3.45 54.57
C ARG A 256 31.00 4.53 53.65
N ARG A 257 32.13 5.12 54.02
CA ARG A 257 32.83 6.13 53.22
C ARG A 257 33.23 5.61 51.84
N GLU A 258 33.74 4.38 51.76
CA GLU A 258 34.12 3.74 50.49
C GLU A 258 32.91 3.48 49.55
N LEU A 259 31.74 3.18 50.13
CA LEU A 259 30.50 3.00 49.37
C LEU A 259 29.93 4.34 48.89
N GLU A 260 29.92 5.35 49.75
CA GLU A 260 29.52 6.72 49.41
C GLU A 260 30.41 7.28 48.29
N GLU A 261 31.74 7.10 48.39
CA GLU A 261 32.69 7.52 47.36
C GLU A 261 32.46 6.82 46.02
N ARG A 262 32.13 5.52 46.02
CA ARG A 262 31.80 4.78 44.79
C ARG A 262 30.51 5.28 44.14
N VAL A 263 29.47 5.54 44.93
CA VAL A 263 28.22 6.11 44.43
C VAL A 263 28.46 7.50 43.84
N ASP A 264 29.25 8.34 44.51
CA ASP A 264 29.60 9.68 44.06
C ASP A 264 30.43 9.66 42.77
N ASN A 265 31.43 8.80 42.68
CA ASN A 265 32.26 8.66 41.49
C ASN A 265 31.43 8.17 40.29
N HIS A 266 30.50 7.24 40.52
CA HIS A 266 29.60 6.78 39.46
C HIS A 266 28.58 7.87 39.05
N ALA A 267 28.04 8.62 40.00
CA ALA A 267 27.17 9.76 39.72
C ALA A 267 27.88 10.87 38.92
N LYS A 268 29.15 11.15 39.25
CA LYS A 268 30.02 12.08 38.50
C LYS A 268 30.27 11.58 37.08
N ALA A 269 30.60 10.30 36.90
CA ALA A 269 30.81 9.69 35.58
C ALA A 269 29.55 9.76 34.70
N ILE A 270 28.39 9.41 35.24
CA ILE A 270 27.11 9.51 34.50
C ILE A 270 26.77 10.96 34.16
N LYS A 271 27.07 11.91 35.06
CA LYS A 271 26.89 13.35 34.79
C LYS A 271 27.77 13.80 33.63
N GLN A 272 29.03 13.39 33.59
CA GLN A 272 29.95 13.69 32.48
C GLN A 272 29.47 13.06 31.17
N ILE A 273 29.08 11.78 31.17
CA ILE A 273 28.52 11.09 29.99
C ILE A 273 27.24 11.78 29.49
N THR A 274 26.37 12.23 30.40
CA THR A 274 25.14 12.95 30.02
C THR A 274 25.45 14.29 29.35
N ILE A 275 26.40 15.05 29.91
CA ILE A 275 26.81 16.35 29.37
C ILE A 275 27.47 16.16 28.00
N PHE A 276 28.44 15.24 27.92
CA PHE A 276 29.14 14.95 26.67
C PHE A 276 28.17 14.45 25.60
N GLY A 277 27.32 13.46 25.92
CA GLY A 277 26.33 12.94 24.99
C GLY A 277 25.38 14.01 24.47
N ASN A 278 24.85 14.87 25.34
CA ASN A 278 23.97 15.99 24.94
C ASN A 278 24.69 17.10 24.15
N ALA A 279 26.01 17.24 24.30
CA ALA A 279 26.82 18.17 23.52
C ALA A 279 27.15 17.62 22.12
N THR A 280 27.29 16.30 21.97
CA THR A 280 27.50 15.66 20.67
C THR A 280 26.20 15.58 19.87
N VAL A 281 25.10 15.13 20.50
CA VAL A 281 23.79 14.96 19.85
C VAL A 281 22.69 15.36 20.82
N GLY A 282 21.83 16.31 20.44
CA GLY A 282 20.69 16.73 21.24
C GLY A 282 19.82 15.54 21.67
N GLY A 283 19.65 15.34 22.98
CA GLY A 283 18.86 14.23 23.54
C GLY A 283 19.62 12.93 23.86
N LEU A 284 20.83 12.71 23.33
CA LEU A 284 21.57 11.45 23.48
C LEU A 284 21.95 11.17 24.94
N GLY A 285 22.36 12.19 25.70
CA GLY A 285 22.67 12.05 27.12
C GLY A 285 21.47 11.63 27.97
N PHE A 286 20.26 12.11 27.63
CA PHE A 286 19.03 11.68 28.32
C PHE A 286 18.68 10.23 28.02
N LEU A 287 18.95 9.77 26.80
CA LEU A 287 18.74 8.39 26.39
C LEU A 287 19.69 7.44 27.15
N LEU A 288 20.99 7.78 27.21
CA LEU A 288 22.00 7.02 27.94
C LEU A 288 21.69 6.95 29.44
N ARG A 289 21.07 7.98 30.00
CA ARG A 289 20.60 7.99 31.40
C ARG A 289 19.27 7.28 31.62
N GLY A 290 18.69 6.67 30.58
CA GLY A 290 17.48 5.88 30.66
C GLY A 290 16.18 6.68 30.76
N ASN A 291 16.15 7.92 30.24
CA ASN A 291 14.93 8.74 30.17
C ASN A 291 14.43 8.87 28.71
N PRO A 292 13.91 7.79 28.10
CA PRO A 292 13.57 7.77 26.68
C PRO A 292 12.48 8.79 26.31
N LEU A 293 11.51 9.02 27.21
CA LEU A 293 10.43 10.00 26.98
C LEU A 293 10.93 11.42 26.76
N ARG A 294 12.09 11.78 27.33
CA ARG A 294 12.72 13.09 27.12
C ARG A 294 13.70 13.11 25.96
N ALA A 295 14.30 11.97 25.64
CA ALA A 295 15.31 11.83 24.61
C ALA A 295 14.72 11.69 23.20
N LEU A 296 13.64 10.92 23.04
CA LEU A 296 13.00 10.65 21.75
C LEU A 296 12.59 11.91 20.98
N PRO A 297 11.89 12.90 21.58
CA PRO A 297 11.54 14.11 20.83
C PRO A 297 12.76 14.93 20.41
N LEU A 298 13.81 14.98 21.24
CA LEU A 298 15.05 15.72 20.94
C LEU A 298 15.85 15.05 19.81
N LEU A 299 15.94 13.72 19.84
CA LEU A 299 16.57 12.95 18.78
C LEU A 299 15.77 13.05 17.48
N GLY A 300 14.44 13.04 17.55
CA GLY A 300 13.55 13.27 16.41
C GLY A 300 13.81 14.62 15.72
N LEU A 301 13.99 15.68 16.51
CA LEU A 301 14.35 17.01 15.99
C LEU A 301 15.73 17.02 15.32
N VAL A 302 16.71 16.32 15.88
CA VAL A 302 18.04 16.20 15.24
C VAL A 302 17.93 15.44 13.93
N THR A 303 17.26 14.29 13.90
CA THR A 303 17.10 13.49 12.69
C THR A 303 16.36 14.25 11.59
N LEU A 304 15.32 15.00 11.94
CA LEU A 304 14.57 15.82 10.99
C LEU A 304 15.43 16.96 10.44
N GLY A 305 16.15 17.66 11.31
CA GLY A 305 17.08 18.71 10.90
C GLY A 305 18.20 18.20 9.99
N THR A 306 18.80 17.05 10.32
CA THR A 306 19.84 16.44 9.47
C THR A 306 19.27 15.94 8.14
N ALA A 307 18.07 15.36 8.12
CA ALA A 307 17.43 14.91 6.89
C ALA A 307 17.15 16.08 5.94
N LEU A 308 16.70 17.22 6.49
CA LEU A 308 16.47 18.44 5.73
C LEU A 308 17.77 19.07 5.17
N LEU A 309 18.93 18.85 5.81
CA LEU A 309 20.24 19.33 5.33
C LEU A 309 20.88 18.39 4.30
N VAL A 310 20.62 17.09 4.39
CA VAL A 310 21.23 16.07 3.51
C VAL A 310 20.41 15.87 2.23
N ALA A 311 19.11 16.17 2.25
CA ALA A 311 18.28 16.13 1.06
C ALA A 311 18.77 17.17 0.03
N GLU A 312 19.23 16.69 -1.13
CA GLU A 312 19.65 17.57 -2.23
C GLU A 312 18.49 18.49 -2.67
N PRO A 313 18.78 19.75 -3.07
CA PRO A 313 17.76 20.58 -3.68
C PRO A 313 17.26 19.91 -4.96
N PRO A 314 15.96 20.03 -5.27
CA PRO A 314 15.48 19.61 -6.58
C PRO A 314 16.25 20.39 -7.63
N ALA A 315 16.89 19.68 -8.58
CA ALA A 315 17.36 20.29 -9.82
C ALA A 315 16.12 20.65 -10.64
N SER A 316 15.41 21.73 -10.27
CA SER A 316 14.27 22.21 -11.03
C SER A 316 14.81 22.92 -12.28
N PRO A 317 14.51 22.44 -13.50
CA PRO A 317 14.97 23.10 -14.72
C PRO A 317 14.18 24.39 -15.03
N PHE A 318 13.16 24.74 -14.23
CA PHE A 318 12.18 25.76 -14.62
C PHE A 318 12.31 27.12 -13.95
N LEU A 319 12.95 27.29 -12.78
CA LEU A 319 12.98 28.59 -12.09
C LEU A 319 14.27 28.81 -11.28
N PRO A 320 15.37 29.30 -11.89
CA PRO A 320 16.63 29.53 -11.20
C PRO A 320 16.55 30.53 -10.02
N GLY A 321 15.53 31.41 -9.97
CA GLY A 321 15.38 32.41 -8.90
C GLY A 321 14.62 31.97 -7.65
N ILE A 322 13.84 30.88 -7.68
CA ILE A 322 13.10 30.37 -6.49
C ILE A 322 13.91 29.30 -5.75
N ALA A 323 14.82 28.62 -6.45
CA ALA A 323 15.76 27.68 -5.86
C ALA A 323 16.65 28.35 -4.80
N GLU A 324 17.11 29.60 -5.04
CA GLU A 324 17.91 30.35 -4.05
C GLU A 324 17.12 30.71 -2.78
N ALA A 325 15.86 31.14 -2.89
CA ALA A 325 15.02 31.48 -1.75
C ALA A 325 14.53 30.26 -0.94
N SER A 326 14.34 29.11 -1.61
CA SER A 326 13.94 27.85 -0.95
C SER A 326 15.11 27.14 -0.25
N PHE A 327 16.34 27.38 -0.71
CA PHE A 327 17.56 26.93 -0.03
C PHE A 327 17.69 27.59 1.36
N ASP A 328 17.40 28.89 1.44
CA ASP A 328 17.40 29.64 2.70
C ASP A 328 16.31 29.13 3.66
N GLY A 329 15.10 28.84 3.17
CA GLY A 329 14.01 28.35 4.02
C GLY A 329 14.29 26.98 4.64
N ARG A 330 14.81 26.02 3.86
CA ARG A 330 15.12 24.67 4.34
C ARG A 330 16.31 24.66 5.30
N ALA A 331 17.39 25.37 4.94
CA ALA A 331 18.55 25.50 5.82
C ALA A 331 18.16 26.20 7.13
N THR A 332 17.30 27.23 7.07
CA THR A 332 16.78 27.91 8.26
C THR A 332 15.94 26.98 9.14
N LEU A 333 15.01 26.22 8.57
CA LEU A 333 14.18 25.26 9.31
C LEU A 333 15.02 24.13 9.93
N ALA A 334 15.97 23.58 9.17
CA ALA A 334 16.87 22.55 9.68
C ALA A 334 17.74 23.08 10.82
N THR A 335 18.29 24.28 10.66
CA THR A 335 19.07 24.97 11.69
C THR A 335 18.23 25.24 12.93
N LEU A 336 16.96 25.66 12.77
CA LEU A 336 16.01 25.84 13.87
C LEU A 336 15.71 24.54 14.61
N PHE A 337 15.49 23.42 13.91
CA PHE A 337 15.23 22.13 14.56
C PHE A 337 16.46 21.63 15.33
N LEU A 338 17.65 21.77 14.77
CA LEU A 338 18.91 21.44 15.44
C LEU A 338 19.14 22.34 16.66
N LEU A 339 19.03 23.66 16.50
CA LEU A 339 19.16 24.63 17.60
C LEU A 339 18.15 24.37 18.71
N CYS A 340 16.88 24.15 18.39
CA CYS A 340 15.85 23.82 19.37
C CYS A 340 16.22 22.55 20.14
N SER A 341 16.66 21.49 19.46
CA SER A 341 17.10 20.27 20.15
C SER A 341 18.27 20.53 21.09
N TYR A 342 19.30 21.26 20.64
CA TYR A 342 20.45 21.59 21.47
C TYR A 342 20.10 22.49 22.65
N VAL A 343 19.33 23.57 22.45
CA VAL A 343 18.93 24.53 23.49
C VAL A 343 18.04 23.86 24.55
N VAL A 344 17.07 23.04 24.12
CA VAL A 344 16.21 22.30 25.06
C VAL A 344 17.03 21.25 25.83
N SER A 345 17.91 20.51 25.14
CA SER A 345 18.82 19.54 25.76
C SER A 345 19.74 20.20 26.81
N TRP A 346 20.34 21.34 26.48
CA TRP A 346 21.21 22.11 27.37
C TRP A 346 20.46 22.74 28.54
N SER A 347 19.30 23.36 28.30
CA SER A 347 18.50 23.99 29.36
C SER A 347 18.02 22.96 30.39
N MET A 348 17.62 21.76 29.96
CA MET A 348 17.28 20.66 30.86
C MET A 348 18.49 20.15 31.66
N THR A 349 19.67 20.12 31.03
CA THR A 349 20.93 19.74 31.69
C THR A 349 21.34 20.80 32.73
N TRP A 350 21.16 22.09 32.42
CA TRP A 350 21.50 23.22 33.28
C TRP A 350 20.55 23.40 34.46
N ARG A 351 19.23 23.29 34.27
CA ARG A 351 18.25 23.39 35.37
C ARG A 351 18.51 22.36 36.48
N ARG A 352 18.96 21.16 36.12
CA ARG A 352 19.33 20.12 37.08
C ARG A 352 20.65 20.36 37.81
N ARG A 353 21.51 21.23 37.28
CA ARG A 353 22.75 21.65 37.96
C ARG A 353 22.48 22.54 39.17
N LYS A 354 21.31 23.18 39.23
CA LYS A 354 20.87 24.04 40.35
C LYS A 354 20.04 23.30 41.41
N SER A 355 19.57 22.08 41.13
CA SER A 355 18.70 21.30 42.03
C SER A 355 19.46 20.19 42.78
N LEU A 356 20.76 20.09 42.58
CA LEU A 356 21.73 19.27 43.29
C LEU A 356 22.70 20.24 43.95
#